data_AF-A0A8C7P0R7-F1
#
_entry.id   AF-A0A8C7P0R7-F1
#
_cell.length_a   1.000
_cell.length_b   1.000
_cell.length_c   1.000
_cell.angle_alpha   90.00
_cell.angle_beta   90.00
_cell.angle_gamma   90.00
#
_symmetry.space_group_name_H-M   'P 1'
#
loop_
_entity.id
_entity.type
_entity.pdbx_description
1 polymer ?
#
loop_
_entity_poly.entity_id
_entity_poly.type
_entity_poly.pdbx_seq_one_letter_code
_entity_poly.pdbx_strand_id
1 'polypeptide(L)'
;MYFLIPSLYRGVEQSINQTRAQRQRRQSPERAYNIEVLLGVDDSVVQFHGKENVQKYLLTLMNIVNEIYHDHSLGARINVVLVRIIMLGYGKSMSLIELGNPSQSLENVCRWAFLQQKQDTGDAEYHDHAIFLTRQEFGPTGMQGYAPVTGMCHPVRSCTLNHEDGFSSAFVVAHETGHVLGMEHDGQGNRCGDEVHMGSIMAPLVQAAFHRFHWSRCSQQELGRYLQSYECLRDDPYEHNWPSLPRLPGLHYSMNEQCRFDFGVGYMMCTAYRTFDPCKQLWCSHPDNPFFCKTKKGPPIDGTMCGDGKHCFKGHCIWLTIDMIKQDGGWDMWSQFGSCTRTCGGGVQFRTRECKNPRPANGGRTCLGTNHQFQLCNSQECEELYSDFREEQCRSLDPVFEFHNNKHHWLPYEHTEPKQRCHLHCQSTETRDKIDMLRLVQDGTRCSYKDPYSVCVSGECEVSVCVHKYSSVFVVKYK
;
A
#
# COMPACT_ATOMS: atom_id res chain seq x y z
N MET A 1 15.90 -43.59 34.51
CA MET A 1 15.72 -42.49 35.48
C MET A 1 16.32 -41.24 34.87
N TYR A 2 15.43 -40.36 34.40
CA TYR A 2 15.56 -38.95 34.00
C TYR A 2 16.92 -38.36 33.56
N PHE A 3 16.95 -38.04 32.25
CA PHE A 3 17.51 -36.82 31.66
C PHE A 3 17.00 -35.55 32.37
N LEU A 4 17.81 -34.46 32.38
CA LEU A 4 17.36 -33.04 32.20
C LEU A 4 18.47 -32.03 32.55
N ILE A 5 19.43 -31.71 31.67
CA ILE A 5 20.12 -30.39 31.64
C ILE A 5 20.64 -30.07 30.22
N PRO A 6 19.77 -29.79 29.23
CA PRO A 6 20.15 -28.72 28.28
C PRO A 6 19.02 -27.73 27.89
N SER A 7 17.81 -27.83 28.46
CA SER A 7 16.67 -26.98 28.05
C SER A 7 16.65 -25.57 28.66
N LEU A 8 17.43 -25.32 29.72
CA LEU A 8 17.38 -24.05 30.47
C LEU A 8 18.13 -22.89 29.80
N TYR A 9 19.17 -23.14 28.98
CA TYR A 9 19.92 -22.07 28.32
C TYR A 9 19.18 -21.48 27.09
N ARG A 10 18.43 -22.30 26.34
CA ARG A 10 17.59 -21.82 25.22
C ARG A 10 16.38 -21.01 25.67
N GLY A 11 15.82 -21.30 26.84
CA GLY A 11 14.68 -20.57 27.39
C GLY A 11 15.02 -19.16 27.88
N VAL A 12 16.26 -18.94 28.34
CA VAL A 12 16.70 -17.64 28.85
C VAL A 12 17.11 -16.69 27.73
N GLU A 13 17.71 -17.18 26.63
CA GLU A 13 17.97 -16.35 25.44
C GLU A 13 16.68 -15.94 24.71
N GLN A 14 15.67 -16.81 24.66
CA GLN A 14 14.37 -16.47 24.07
C GLN A 14 13.59 -15.46 24.93
N SER A 15 13.65 -15.56 26.26
CA SER A 15 12.97 -14.60 27.14
C SER A 15 13.67 -13.23 27.18
N ILE A 16 15.01 -13.20 27.08
CA ILE A 16 15.80 -11.95 26.98
C ILE A 16 15.61 -11.29 25.62
N ASN A 17 15.49 -12.06 24.53
CA ASN A 17 15.19 -11.51 23.20
C ASN A 17 13.75 -10.99 23.09
N GLN A 18 12.77 -11.65 23.71
CA GLN A 18 11.40 -11.15 23.80
C GLN A 18 11.29 -9.88 24.65
N THR A 19 11.97 -9.82 25.80
CA THR A 19 11.98 -8.61 26.64
C THR A 19 12.84 -7.48 26.07
N ARG A 20 13.90 -7.74 25.28
CA ARG A 20 14.65 -6.70 24.54
C ARG A 20 13.90 -6.19 23.31
N ALA A 21 13.22 -7.06 22.56
CA ALA A 21 12.35 -6.64 21.45
C ALA A 21 11.15 -5.82 21.94
N GLN A 22 10.60 -6.14 23.13
CA GLN A 22 9.57 -5.34 23.78
C GLN A 22 10.09 -4.05 24.45
N ARG A 23 11.36 -3.98 24.89
CA ARG A 23 11.92 -2.79 25.57
C ARG A 23 12.59 -1.75 24.66
N GLN A 24 12.69 -1.97 23.35
CA GLN A 24 13.32 -1.03 22.41
C GLN A 24 12.37 -0.36 21.39
N ARG A 25 11.07 -0.29 21.67
CA ARG A 25 10.17 0.71 21.05
C ARG A 25 9.75 1.74 22.09
N ARG A 26 10.72 2.50 22.58
CA ARG A 26 10.47 3.73 23.36
C ARG A 26 9.70 4.69 22.43
N GLN A 27 8.50 5.07 22.86
CA GLN A 27 7.52 5.91 22.18
C GLN A 27 8.16 7.04 21.36
N SER A 28 8.03 6.97 20.02
CA SER A 28 8.11 8.16 19.18
C SER A 28 6.71 8.80 19.09
N PRO A 29 6.59 10.14 19.06
CA PRO A 29 5.30 10.83 18.99
C PRO A 29 4.61 10.74 17.61
N GLU A 30 5.21 10.04 16.64
CA GLU A 30 4.77 9.99 15.24
C GLU A 30 4.51 8.57 14.73
N ARG A 31 4.06 7.65 15.60
CA ARG A 31 3.76 6.29 15.14
C ARG A 31 2.49 6.30 14.28
N ALA A 32 2.64 5.97 12.99
CA ALA A 32 1.52 5.71 12.10
C ALA A 32 0.89 4.35 12.44
N TYR A 33 -0.42 4.26 12.29
CA TYR A 33 -1.20 3.03 12.41
C TYR A 33 -1.75 2.67 11.03
N ASN A 34 -1.79 1.39 10.70
CA ASN A 34 -2.31 0.91 9.42
C ASN A 34 -3.54 0.04 9.71
N ILE A 35 -4.62 0.26 8.97
CA ILE A 35 -5.80 -0.61 8.99
C ILE A 35 -5.79 -1.37 7.66
N GLU A 36 -5.45 -2.64 7.71
CA GLU A 36 -5.51 -3.54 6.56
C GLU A 36 -6.97 -3.95 6.28
N VAL A 37 -7.49 -3.53 5.12
CA VAL A 37 -8.93 -3.63 4.79
C VAL A 37 -9.20 -4.67 3.71
N LEU A 38 -10.09 -5.61 4.05
CA LEU A 38 -10.83 -6.41 3.08
C LEU A 38 -12.09 -5.66 2.64
N LEU A 39 -12.19 -5.32 1.36
CA LEU A 39 -13.39 -4.69 0.79
C LEU A 39 -14.27 -5.74 0.10
N GLY A 40 -15.42 -6.03 0.69
CA GLY A 40 -16.47 -6.85 0.10
C GLY A 40 -17.50 -5.97 -0.61
N VAL A 41 -17.90 -6.35 -1.82
CA VAL A 41 -19.02 -5.70 -2.52
C VAL A 41 -19.98 -6.75 -3.04
N ASP A 42 -21.27 -6.45 -2.94
CA ASP A 42 -22.30 -7.33 -3.45
C ASP A 42 -22.58 -7.11 -4.95
N ASP A 43 -23.39 -7.99 -5.52
CA ASP A 43 -23.74 -7.96 -6.94
C ASP A 43 -24.49 -6.67 -7.34
N SER A 44 -25.21 -6.03 -6.41
CA SER A 44 -25.96 -4.80 -6.68
C SER A 44 -25.02 -3.62 -6.98
N VAL A 45 -23.89 -3.51 -6.28
CA VAL A 45 -22.84 -2.51 -6.55
C VAL A 45 -22.19 -2.79 -7.90
N VAL A 46 -21.88 -4.06 -8.18
CA VAL A 46 -21.23 -4.47 -9.44
C VAL A 46 -22.13 -4.22 -10.65
N GLN A 47 -23.42 -4.53 -10.55
CA GLN A 47 -24.40 -4.27 -11.62
C GLN A 47 -24.55 -2.77 -11.88
N PHE A 48 -24.56 -1.96 -10.83
CA PHE A 48 -24.78 -0.53 -10.96
C PHE A 48 -23.59 0.22 -11.59
N HIS A 49 -22.36 -0.10 -11.18
CA HIS A 49 -21.14 0.54 -11.71
C HIS A 49 -20.62 -0.12 -12.98
N GLY A 50 -20.97 -1.38 -13.23
CA GLY A 50 -20.45 -2.19 -14.32
C GLY A 50 -19.09 -2.80 -13.98
N LYS A 51 -18.86 -4.05 -14.45
CA LYS A 51 -17.67 -4.84 -14.11
C LYS A 51 -16.34 -4.17 -14.46
N GLU A 52 -16.30 -3.38 -15.52
CA GLU A 52 -15.08 -2.70 -15.98
C GLU A 52 -14.71 -1.48 -15.13
N ASN A 53 -15.71 -0.79 -14.56
CA ASN A 53 -15.51 0.48 -13.85
C ASN A 53 -15.59 0.36 -12.33
N VAL A 54 -16.22 -0.70 -11.82
CA VAL A 54 -16.43 -0.88 -10.37
C VAL A 54 -15.12 -0.88 -9.59
N GLN A 55 -14.06 -1.53 -10.09
CA GLN A 55 -12.78 -1.54 -9.39
C GLN A 55 -12.20 -0.12 -9.23
N LYS A 56 -12.24 0.69 -10.29
CA LYS A 56 -11.77 2.08 -10.26
C LYS A 56 -12.59 2.94 -9.29
N TYR A 57 -13.92 2.74 -9.29
CA TYR A 57 -14.83 3.39 -8.36
C TYR A 57 -14.48 3.06 -6.90
N LEU A 58 -14.31 1.78 -6.58
CA LEU A 58 -14.00 1.30 -5.23
C LEU A 58 -12.65 1.83 -4.73
N LEU A 59 -11.63 1.82 -5.58
CA LEU A 59 -10.32 2.39 -5.25
C LEU A 59 -10.44 3.89 -4.94
N THR A 60 -11.18 4.63 -5.77
CA THR A 60 -11.44 6.06 -5.54
C THR A 60 -12.17 6.31 -4.22
N LEU A 61 -13.20 5.51 -3.92
CA LEU A 61 -13.95 5.58 -2.66
C LEU A 61 -13.05 5.33 -1.45
N MET A 62 -12.23 4.28 -1.48
CA MET A 62 -11.32 3.95 -0.39
C MET A 62 -10.19 4.98 -0.21
N ASN A 63 -9.76 5.63 -1.29
CA ASN A 63 -8.83 6.76 -1.17
C ASN A 63 -9.45 7.96 -0.46
N ILE A 64 -10.73 8.26 -0.73
CA ILE A 64 -11.45 9.29 0.02
C ILE A 64 -11.55 8.90 1.50
N VAL A 65 -11.87 7.64 1.82
CA VAL A 65 -11.89 7.15 3.20
C VAL A 65 -10.51 7.33 3.86
N ASN A 66 -9.44 6.97 3.17
CA ASN A 66 -8.08 7.17 3.67
C ASN A 66 -7.77 8.66 3.94
N GLU A 67 -8.15 9.58 3.05
CA GLU A 67 -7.99 11.02 3.27
C GLU A 67 -8.79 11.53 4.48
N ILE A 68 -9.98 10.97 4.74
CA ILE A 68 -10.78 11.31 5.93
C ILE A 68 -10.03 10.92 7.22
N TYR A 69 -9.36 9.76 7.24
CA TYR A 69 -8.53 9.32 8.36
C TYR A 69 -7.18 10.03 8.49
N HIS A 70 -6.71 10.67 7.41
CA HIS A 70 -5.55 11.56 7.43
C HIS A 70 -5.85 12.97 7.90
N ASP A 71 -7.13 13.32 8.13
CA ASP A 71 -7.45 14.64 8.64
C ASP A 71 -6.87 14.87 10.05
N HIS A 72 -6.21 16.01 10.19
CA HIS A 72 -5.50 16.42 11.39
C HIS A 72 -6.36 16.44 12.67
N SER A 73 -7.66 16.66 12.55
CA SER A 73 -8.58 16.68 13.70
C SER A 73 -8.69 15.33 14.42
N LEU A 74 -8.39 14.22 13.74
CA LEU A 74 -8.40 12.88 14.34
C LEU A 74 -7.40 12.74 15.50
N GLY A 75 -6.30 13.50 15.47
CA GLY A 75 -5.23 13.44 16.48
C GLY A 75 -4.34 12.20 16.40
N ALA A 76 -4.50 11.37 15.37
CA ALA A 76 -3.68 10.19 15.10
C ALA A 76 -3.43 10.06 13.59
N ARG A 77 -2.28 9.50 13.19
CA ARG A 77 -1.99 9.17 11.79
C ARG A 77 -2.43 7.74 11.53
N ILE A 78 -3.59 7.56 10.89
CA ILE A 78 -4.12 6.26 10.51
C ILE A 78 -4.14 6.16 8.99
N ASN A 79 -3.51 5.11 8.45
CA ASN A 79 -3.56 4.75 7.04
C ASN A 79 -4.62 3.67 6.84
N VAL A 80 -5.55 3.86 5.91
CA VAL A 80 -6.51 2.83 5.51
C VAL A 80 -5.98 2.16 4.26
N VAL A 81 -5.60 0.90 4.38
CA VAL A 81 -4.83 0.18 3.35
C VAL A 81 -5.66 -0.96 2.81
N LEU A 82 -6.04 -0.86 1.54
CA LEU A 82 -6.82 -1.91 0.90
C LEU A 82 -5.91 -3.10 0.58
N VAL A 83 -6.18 -4.27 1.16
CA VAL A 83 -5.38 -5.47 0.91
C VAL A 83 -6.03 -6.37 -0.15
N ARG A 84 -7.37 -6.39 -0.21
CA ARG A 84 -8.13 -7.29 -1.07
C ARG A 84 -9.52 -6.75 -1.39
N ILE A 85 -9.97 -6.95 -2.63
CA ILE A 85 -11.35 -6.69 -3.05
C ILE A 85 -12.01 -8.02 -3.40
N ILE A 86 -13.20 -8.28 -2.86
CA ILE A 86 -14.03 -9.44 -3.22
C ILE A 86 -15.37 -8.94 -3.75
N MET A 87 -15.64 -9.26 -5.02
CA MET A 87 -16.93 -9.00 -5.66
C MET A 87 -17.78 -10.27 -5.61
N LEU A 88 -18.92 -10.22 -4.93
CA LEU A 88 -19.80 -11.36 -4.78
C LEU A 88 -20.78 -11.47 -5.95
N GLY A 89 -21.07 -12.70 -6.36
CA GLY A 89 -22.15 -12.97 -7.29
C GLY A 89 -23.53 -12.87 -6.61
N TYR A 90 -24.58 -12.79 -7.44
CA TYR A 90 -25.97 -12.66 -7.00
C TYR A 90 -26.39 -13.63 -5.87
N GLY A 91 -26.13 -14.92 -6.04
CA GLY A 91 -26.57 -15.93 -5.06
C GLY A 91 -25.97 -15.78 -3.67
N LYS A 92 -24.70 -15.36 -3.57
CA LYS A 92 -24.06 -15.07 -2.27
C LYS A 92 -24.53 -13.73 -1.71
N SER A 93 -24.71 -12.73 -2.57
CA SER A 93 -25.22 -11.40 -2.17
C SER A 93 -26.56 -11.49 -1.44
N MET A 94 -27.50 -12.26 -1.99
CA MET A 94 -28.83 -12.47 -1.39
C MET A 94 -28.80 -13.22 -0.05
N SER A 95 -27.73 -13.97 0.24
CA SER A 95 -27.60 -14.70 1.51
C SER A 95 -26.98 -13.86 2.64
N LEU A 96 -26.39 -12.71 2.31
CA LEU A 96 -25.74 -11.85 3.30
C LEU A 96 -26.65 -10.72 3.77
N ILE A 97 -27.51 -10.21 2.89
CA ILE A 97 -28.40 -9.09 3.19
C ILE A 97 -29.82 -9.56 3.46
N GLU A 98 -30.29 -9.34 4.69
CA GLU A 98 -31.64 -9.67 5.16
C GLU A 98 -32.49 -8.39 5.19
N LEU A 99 -33.53 -8.35 4.38
CA LEU A 99 -34.39 -7.17 4.21
C LEU A 99 -35.01 -6.73 5.54
N GLY A 100 -34.76 -5.48 5.95
CA GLY A 100 -35.32 -4.91 7.18
C GLY A 100 -34.71 -5.44 8.48
N ASN A 101 -33.66 -6.28 8.41
CA ASN A 101 -32.94 -6.76 9.59
C ASN A 101 -31.44 -6.41 9.49
N PRO A 102 -31.06 -5.18 9.90
CA PRO A 102 -29.68 -4.71 9.78
C PRO A 102 -28.73 -5.49 10.70
N SER A 103 -29.23 -5.93 11.86
CA SER A 103 -28.44 -6.73 12.80
C SER A 103 -28.07 -8.09 12.22
N GLN A 104 -29.03 -8.81 11.64
CA GLN A 104 -28.76 -10.10 11.02
C GLN A 104 -27.86 -9.95 9.78
N SER A 105 -28.08 -8.90 8.99
CA SER A 105 -27.25 -8.61 7.81
C SER A 105 -25.79 -8.37 8.19
N LEU A 106 -25.54 -7.58 9.24
CA LEU A 106 -24.19 -7.36 9.76
C LEU A 106 -23.57 -8.66 10.28
N GLU A 107 -24.30 -9.46 11.06
CA GLU A 107 -23.79 -10.76 11.56
C GLU A 107 -23.37 -11.69 10.41
N ASN A 108 -24.19 -11.78 9.37
CA ASN A 108 -23.89 -12.57 8.17
C ASN A 108 -22.63 -12.07 7.47
N VAL A 109 -22.48 -10.74 7.31
CA VAL A 109 -21.30 -10.10 6.71
C VAL A 109 -20.05 -10.33 7.54
N CYS A 110 -20.12 -10.14 8.86
CA CYS A 110 -18.99 -10.37 9.76
C CYS A 110 -18.53 -11.83 9.75
N ARG A 111 -19.48 -12.77 9.72
CA ARG A 111 -19.19 -14.19 9.58
C ARG A 111 -18.56 -14.50 8.23
N TRP A 112 -19.06 -13.90 7.15
CA TRP A 112 -18.46 -14.04 5.82
C TRP A 112 -17.03 -13.52 5.79
N ALA A 113 -16.77 -12.34 6.36
CA ALA A 113 -15.45 -11.73 6.44
C ALA A 113 -14.47 -12.61 7.22
N PHE A 114 -14.90 -13.14 8.38
CA PHE A 114 -14.12 -14.11 9.16
C PHE A 114 -13.70 -15.33 8.32
N LEU A 115 -14.58 -15.84 7.46
CA LEU A 115 -14.26 -16.96 6.57
C LEU A 115 -13.27 -16.59 5.45
N GLN A 116 -13.07 -15.31 5.15
CA GLN A 116 -12.07 -14.84 4.18
C GLN A 116 -10.70 -14.61 4.81
N GLN A 117 -10.59 -14.68 6.14
CA GLN A 117 -9.37 -14.33 6.87
C GLN A 117 -8.24 -15.33 6.59
N LYS A 118 -7.03 -14.79 6.44
CA LYS A 118 -5.82 -15.61 6.31
C LYS A 118 -5.34 -16.03 7.70
N GLN A 119 -4.81 -17.25 7.80
CA GLN A 119 -4.32 -17.77 9.08
C GLN A 119 -3.00 -17.12 9.49
N ASP A 120 -2.15 -16.82 8.52
CA ASP A 120 -0.88 -16.16 8.75
C ASP A 120 -1.08 -14.64 8.70
N THR A 121 -0.73 -13.95 9.80
CA THR A 121 -0.68 -12.49 9.90
C THR A 121 0.37 -11.88 8.98
N GLY A 122 1.34 -12.69 8.55
CA GLY A 122 2.31 -12.33 7.53
C GLY A 122 1.84 -12.58 6.09
N ASP A 123 0.57 -12.94 5.85
CA ASP A 123 0.05 -13.05 4.48
C ASP A 123 -0.27 -11.66 3.93
N ALA A 124 0.08 -11.39 2.66
CA ALA A 124 -0.22 -10.11 2.02
C ALA A 124 -1.72 -9.83 1.93
N GLU A 125 -2.59 -10.85 1.94
CA GLU A 125 -4.04 -10.69 1.94
C GLU A 125 -4.66 -10.80 3.35
N TYR A 126 -3.85 -10.80 4.42
CA TYR A 126 -4.35 -10.69 5.79
C TYR A 126 -5.02 -9.31 5.98
N HIS A 127 -6.10 -9.27 6.77
CA HIS A 127 -6.82 -8.01 7.02
C HIS A 127 -7.17 -7.83 8.49
N ASP A 128 -7.09 -6.59 8.98
CA ASP A 128 -7.54 -6.19 10.31
C ASP A 128 -9.03 -5.95 10.37
N HIS A 129 -9.59 -5.47 9.25
CA HIS A 129 -10.93 -4.91 9.17
C HIS A 129 -11.59 -5.27 7.85
N ALA A 130 -12.89 -5.55 7.88
CA ALA A 130 -13.68 -5.81 6.69
C ALA A 130 -14.75 -4.72 6.49
N ILE A 131 -14.82 -4.18 5.28
CA ILE A 131 -15.81 -3.19 4.88
C ILE A 131 -16.69 -3.84 3.81
N PHE A 132 -18.00 -3.88 4.04
CA PHE A 132 -18.94 -4.42 3.08
C PHE A 132 -19.81 -3.31 2.50
N LEU A 133 -19.92 -3.26 1.18
CA LEU A 133 -20.74 -2.29 0.45
C LEU A 133 -21.90 -2.99 -0.26
N THR A 134 -23.09 -2.43 -0.14
CA THR A 134 -24.31 -2.90 -0.82
C THR A 134 -25.17 -1.73 -1.27
N ARG A 135 -25.88 -1.85 -2.40
CA ARG A 135 -26.95 -0.93 -2.79
C ARG A 135 -28.34 -1.45 -2.38
N GLN A 136 -28.40 -2.58 -1.69
CA GLN A 136 -29.64 -3.13 -1.15
C GLN A 136 -30.02 -2.43 0.15
N GLU A 137 -31.32 -2.36 0.42
CA GLU A 137 -31.83 -1.86 1.69
C GLU A 137 -31.75 -2.97 2.75
N PHE A 138 -30.94 -2.77 3.78
CA PHE A 138 -30.79 -3.72 4.90
C PHE A 138 -31.42 -3.23 6.21
N GLY A 139 -31.79 -1.95 6.27
CA GLY A 139 -32.29 -1.29 7.47
C GLY A 139 -33.52 -0.42 7.22
N PRO A 140 -34.02 0.29 8.26
CA PRO A 140 -35.09 1.27 8.10
C PRO A 140 -34.69 2.40 7.15
N THR A 141 -35.67 3.04 6.50
CA THR A 141 -35.43 4.12 5.54
C THR A 141 -34.52 5.21 6.13
N GLY A 142 -33.41 5.48 5.46
CA GLY A 142 -32.41 6.47 5.88
C GLY A 142 -31.23 5.90 6.68
N MET A 143 -31.25 4.62 7.05
CA MET A 143 -30.07 3.93 7.59
C MET A 143 -29.06 3.70 6.46
N GLN A 144 -27.87 4.28 6.60
CA GLN A 144 -26.81 4.18 5.59
C GLN A 144 -25.69 3.22 6.00
N GLY A 145 -25.54 2.91 7.29
CA GLY A 145 -24.47 2.07 7.79
C GLY A 145 -24.88 1.35 9.07
N TYR A 146 -24.16 0.27 9.38
CA TYR A 146 -24.30 -0.45 10.63
C TYR A 146 -22.98 -1.13 10.99
N ALA A 147 -22.53 -0.93 12.23
CA ALA A 147 -21.28 -1.47 12.74
C ALA A 147 -21.38 -1.80 14.24
N PRO A 148 -20.56 -2.75 14.74
CA PRO A 148 -20.39 -2.92 16.17
C PRO A 148 -19.56 -1.77 16.75
N VAL A 149 -19.99 -1.22 17.88
CA VAL A 149 -19.14 -0.30 18.66
C VAL A 149 -18.06 -1.11 19.36
N THR A 150 -16.81 -0.78 19.10
CA THR A 150 -15.61 -1.58 19.40
C THR A 150 -15.58 -2.94 18.69
N GLY A 151 -14.41 -3.29 18.17
CA GLY A 151 -14.22 -4.56 17.48
C GLY A 151 -13.01 -4.61 16.57
N MET A 152 -12.24 -3.52 16.46
CA MET A 152 -11.02 -3.51 15.65
C MET A 152 -10.06 -4.62 16.10
N CYS A 153 -9.42 -5.30 15.14
CA CYS A 153 -8.62 -6.53 15.32
C CYS A 153 -9.39 -7.77 15.79
N HIS A 154 -10.70 -7.69 16.08
CA HIS A 154 -11.45 -8.85 16.54
C HIS A 154 -11.95 -9.69 15.36
N PRO A 155 -11.73 -11.02 15.34
CA PRO A 155 -11.93 -11.85 14.16
C PRO A 155 -13.36 -11.86 13.62
N VAL A 156 -14.37 -11.67 14.48
CA VAL A 156 -15.79 -11.69 14.09
C VAL A 156 -16.52 -10.36 14.35
N ARG A 157 -15.80 -9.32 14.80
CA ARG A 157 -16.40 -8.00 15.09
C ARG A 157 -15.72 -6.85 14.36
N SER A 158 -14.59 -7.08 13.69
CA SER A 158 -13.93 -6.06 12.88
C SER A 158 -14.54 -5.98 11.48
N CYS A 159 -15.78 -5.51 11.40
CA CYS A 159 -16.58 -5.53 10.18
C CYS A 159 -17.59 -4.38 10.17
N THR A 160 -17.90 -3.84 8.98
CA THR A 160 -18.94 -2.83 8.76
C THR A 160 -19.83 -3.19 7.57
N LEU A 161 -21.10 -2.84 7.65
CA LEU A 161 -22.06 -2.94 6.55
C LEU A 161 -22.50 -1.52 6.16
N ASN A 162 -22.28 -1.16 4.90
CA ASN A 162 -22.48 0.20 4.42
C ASN A 162 -23.32 0.20 3.14
N HIS A 163 -24.26 1.13 3.07
CA HIS A 163 -25.04 1.42 1.89
C HIS A 163 -24.20 2.28 0.93
N GLU A 164 -24.02 1.79 -0.29
CA GLU A 164 -23.28 2.46 -1.34
C GLU A 164 -24.23 3.32 -2.18
N ASP A 165 -24.07 4.63 -2.10
CA ASP A 165 -24.93 5.58 -2.80
C ASP A 165 -24.13 6.69 -3.49
N GLY A 166 -22.93 6.39 -3.97
CA GLY A 166 -21.99 7.36 -4.53
C GLY A 166 -20.87 7.74 -3.57
N PHE A 167 -20.02 8.69 -3.96
CA PHE A 167 -18.79 8.99 -3.21
C PHE A 167 -19.07 9.54 -1.80
N SER A 168 -20.25 10.10 -1.54
CA SER A 168 -20.66 10.50 -0.19
C SER A 168 -20.69 9.35 0.81
N SER A 169 -20.89 8.11 0.34
CA SER A 169 -20.83 6.91 1.18
C SER A 169 -19.46 6.72 1.86
N ALA A 170 -18.38 7.36 1.37
CA ALA A 170 -17.09 7.34 2.06
C ALA A 170 -17.17 7.91 3.49
N PHE A 171 -18.02 8.91 3.73
CA PHE A 171 -18.24 9.44 5.08
C PHE A 171 -18.96 8.43 5.97
N VAL A 172 -19.87 7.63 5.40
CA VAL A 172 -20.54 6.54 6.11
C VAL A 172 -19.54 5.44 6.43
N VAL A 173 -18.73 5.01 5.47
CA VAL A 173 -17.67 4.02 5.71
C VAL A 173 -16.71 4.47 6.82
N ALA A 174 -16.25 5.73 6.78
CA ALA A 174 -15.41 6.28 7.84
C ALA A 174 -16.12 6.35 9.20
N HIS A 175 -17.40 6.70 9.22
CA HIS A 175 -18.23 6.71 10.43
C HIS A 175 -18.34 5.31 11.05
N GLU A 176 -18.73 4.32 10.25
CA GLU A 176 -18.89 2.93 10.71
C GLU A 176 -17.56 2.32 11.17
N THR A 177 -16.45 2.58 10.46
CA THR A 177 -15.12 2.15 10.93
C THR A 177 -14.71 2.91 12.20
N GLY A 178 -15.15 4.16 12.39
CA GLY A 178 -15.02 4.92 13.63
C GLY A 178 -15.69 4.22 14.82
N HIS A 179 -16.89 3.67 14.65
CA HIS A 179 -17.52 2.83 15.67
C HIS A 179 -16.69 1.61 16.04
N VAL A 180 -16.13 0.92 15.05
CA VAL A 180 -15.29 -0.28 15.28
C VAL A 180 -14.00 0.06 16.04
N LEU A 181 -13.48 1.29 15.85
CA LEU A 181 -12.38 1.87 16.63
C LEU A 181 -12.78 2.36 18.03
N GLY A 182 -14.06 2.29 18.38
CA GLY A 182 -14.59 2.62 19.72
C GLY A 182 -15.08 4.06 19.87
N MET A 183 -15.34 4.76 18.78
CA MET A 183 -15.95 6.09 18.81
C MET A 183 -17.47 6.00 18.91
N GLU A 184 -18.07 6.88 19.70
CA GLU A 184 -19.52 7.01 19.87
C GLU A 184 -20.05 8.21 19.07
N HIS A 185 -21.37 8.32 18.96
CA HIS A 185 -21.99 9.44 18.27
C HIS A 185 -21.77 10.78 18.98
N ASP A 186 -21.50 11.82 18.21
CA ASP A 186 -21.41 13.19 18.73
C ASP A 186 -22.77 13.71 19.20
N GLY A 187 -22.80 14.27 20.40
CA GLY A 187 -24.01 14.80 21.02
C GLY A 187 -24.95 13.75 21.61
N GLN A 188 -24.61 12.45 21.54
CA GLN A 188 -25.32 11.39 22.23
C GLN A 188 -24.49 10.90 23.41
N GLY A 189 -24.83 11.33 24.62
CA GLY A 189 -24.09 10.93 25.83
C GLY A 189 -22.72 11.61 26.02
N ASN A 190 -22.31 12.48 25.09
CA ASN A 190 -21.09 13.29 25.19
C ASN A 190 -21.35 14.79 24.96
N ARG A 191 -20.30 15.62 25.07
CA ARG A 191 -20.38 17.09 25.00
C ARG A 191 -20.08 17.67 23.62
N CYS A 192 -20.16 16.89 22.55
CA CYS A 192 -19.79 17.31 21.19
C CYS A 192 -21.00 17.59 20.27
N GLY A 193 -22.18 17.83 20.86
CA GLY A 193 -23.39 18.14 20.10
C GLY A 193 -23.31 19.43 19.29
N ASP A 194 -22.49 20.39 19.72
CA ASP A 194 -22.18 21.63 18.98
C ASP A 194 -21.42 21.38 17.67
N GLU A 195 -20.64 20.30 17.60
CA GLU A 195 -19.82 19.97 16.44
C GLU A 195 -20.57 19.17 15.36
N VAL A 196 -21.75 18.61 15.70
CA VAL A 196 -22.62 17.89 14.75
C VAL A 196 -22.95 18.75 13.55
N HIS A 197 -23.40 19.99 13.77
CA HIS A 197 -23.72 20.94 12.70
C HIS A 197 -22.49 21.50 11.98
N MET A 198 -21.29 21.22 12.51
CA MET A 198 -20.03 21.64 11.89
C MET A 198 -19.53 20.68 10.81
N GLY A 199 -20.17 19.51 10.67
CA GLY A 199 -19.76 18.47 9.73
C GLY A 199 -18.94 17.37 10.38
N SER A 200 -19.14 17.12 11.69
CA SER A 200 -18.43 16.03 12.36
C SER A 200 -18.77 14.67 11.74
N ILE A 201 -17.75 13.84 11.54
CA ILE A 201 -17.88 12.51 10.94
C ILE A 201 -18.77 11.61 11.79
N MET A 202 -18.64 11.64 13.12
CA MET A 202 -19.44 10.83 14.06
C MET A 202 -20.80 11.44 14.41
N ALA A 203 -21.29 12.39 13.61
CA ALA A 203 -22.66 12.90 13.74
C ALA A 203 -23.71 11.78 13.46
N PRO A 204 -24.79 11.65 14.26
CA PRO A 204 -25.81 10.62 14.06
C PRO A 204 -26.54 10.68 12.70
N LEU A 205 -26.56 11.87 12.09
CA LEU A 205 -27.05 12.08 10.74
C LEU A 205 -25.88 12.63 9.94
N VAL A 206 -25.61 12.06 8.77
CA VAL A 206 -24.49 12.49 7.91
C VAL A 206 -24.59 13.99 7.62
N GLN A 207 -23.71 14.78 8.24
CA GLN A 207 -23.55 16.22 7.99
C GLN A 207 -22.25 16.55 7.26
N ALA A 208 -21.29 15.62 7.24
CA ALA A 208 -20.00 15.78 6.58
C ALA A 208 -20.16 15.86 5.05
N ALA A 209 -19.33 16.69 4.42
CA ALA A 209 -19.25 16.85 2.96
C ALA A 209 -17.80 17.12 2.54
N PHE A 210 -17.45 16.93 1.27
CA PHE A 210 -16.04 17.03 0.80
C PHE A 210 -15.32 18.36 1.06
N HIS A 211 -16.05 19.46 1.26
CA HIS A 211 -15.48 20.77 1.60
C HIS A 211 -15.53 21.09 3.11
N ARG A 212 -16.18 20.24 3.90
CA ARG A 212 -16.50 20.48 5.30
C ARG A 212 -16.72 19.16 6.03
N PHE A 213 -15.65 18.65 6.63
CA PHE A 213 -15.68 17.52 7.52
C PHE A 213 -14.55 17.64 8.54
N HIS A 214 -14.73 17.03 9.70
CA HIS A 214 -13.71 16.87 10.73
C HIS A 214 -14.10 15.75 11.71
N TRP A 215 -13.15 15.28 12.49
CA TRP A 215 -13.37 14.43 13.67
C TRP A 215 -13.54 15.32 14.89
N SER A 216 -14.57 15.06 15.71
CA SER A 216 -14.81 15.89 16.88
C SER A 216 -13.75 15.70 17.97
N ARG A 217 -13.70 16.63 18.93
CA ARG A 217 -12.89 16.46 20.15
C ARG A 217 -13.27 15.20 20.94
N CYS A 218 -14.52 14.74 20.87
CA CYS A 218 -14.97 13.51 21.52
C CYS A 218 -14.43 12.28 20.78
N SER A 219 -14.53 12.24 19.45
CA SER A 219 -14.01 11.16 18.62
C SER A 219 -12.49 11.00 18.79
N GLN A 220 -11.75 12.11 18.77
CA GLN A 220 -10.31 12.11 19.04
C GLN A 220 -9.99 11.54 20.43
N GLN A 221 -10.73 11.95 21.46
CA GLN A 221 -10.52 11.48 22.83
C GLN A 221 -10.84 9.98 22.97
N GLU A 222 -11.95 9.53 22.39
CA GLU A 222 -12.40 8.14 22.41
C GLU A 222 -11.44 7.21 21.69
N LEU A 223 -11.00 7.59 20.48
CA LEU A 223 -9.95 6.88 19.77
C LEU A 223 -8.68 6.75 20.61
N GLY A 224 -8.24 7.85 21.23
CA GLY A 224 -7.05 7.87 22.08
C GLY A 224 -7.10 6.87 23.24
N ARG A 225 -8.29 6.48 23.73
CA ARG A 225 -8.46 5.48 24.79
C ARG A 225 -8.16 4.06 24.29
N TYR A 226 -8.54 3.73 23.07
CA TYR A 226 -8.46 2.36 22.54
C TYR A 226 -7.30 2.14 21.56
N LEU A 227 -6.80 3.18 20.90
CA LEU A 227 -5.82 3.05 19.79
C LEU A 227 -4.54 2.32 20.21
N GLN A 228 -4.09 2.51 21.45
CA GLN A 228 -2.92 1.79 21.97
C GLN A 228 -3.19 0.31 22.25
N SER A 229 -4.45 -0.10 22.44
CA SER A 229 -4.80 -1.51 22.68
C SER A 229 -4.85 -2.36 21.41
N TYR A 230 -4.98 -1.73 20.24
CA TYR A 230 -5.03 -2.43 18.95
C TYR A 230 -3.62 -2.77 18.47
N GLU A 231 -3.20 -4.02 18.69
CA GLU A 231 -1.88 -4.49 18.28
C GLU A 231 -1.78 -4.81 16.79
N CYS A 232 -2.89 -5.17 16.12
CA CYS A 232 -2.92 -5.47 14.68
C CYS A 232 -2.70 -4.24 13.79
N LEU A 233 -2.86 -3.02 14.33
CA LEU A 233 -2.72 -1.81 13.51
C LEU A 233 -1.28 -1.28 13.45
N ARG A 234 -0.32 -2.05 13.97
CA ARG A 234 1.02 -1.56 14.36
C ARG A 234 2.14 -2.05 13.47
N ASP A 235 1.86 -3.06 12.66
CA ASP A 235 2.71 -3.56 11.62
C ASP A 235 2.54 -2.74 10.34
N ASP A 236 3.55 -2.85 9.50
CA ASP A 236 3.58 -2.16 8.21
C ASP A 236 2.92 -3.10 7.20
N PRO A 237 1.94 -2.61 6.43
CA PRO A 237 1.21 -3.43 5.48
C PRO A 237 2.16 -3.97 4.41
N TYR A 238 1.80 -5.10 3.82
CA TYR A 238 2.49 -5.57 2.63
C TYR A 238 2.41 -4.53 1.49
N GLU A 239 3.48 -4.40 0.72
CA GLU A 239 3.42 -3.61 -0.50
C GLU A 239 2.38 -4.27 -1.43
N HIS A 240 1.42 -3.49 -1.95
CA HIS A 240 0.37 -3.94 -2.87
C HIS A 240 0.50 -3.30 -4.26
N ASN A 241 0.11 -4.05 -5.29
CA ASN A 241 0.20 -3.65 -6.71
C ASN A 241 -1.05 -2.91 -7.18
N TRP A 242 -1.75 -2.22 -6.28
CA TRP A 242 -2.88 -1.41 -6.67
C TRP A 242 -2.40 -0.26 -7.58
N PRO A 243 -3.17 0.06 -8.65
CA PRO A 243 -2.81 1.18 -9.49
C PRO A 243 -2.89 2.46 -8.66
N SER A 244 -1.86 3.28 -8.75
CA SER A 244 -1.87 4.62 -8.17
C SER A 244 -3.09 5.40 -8.63
N LEU A 245 -3.86 5.92 -7.69
CA LEU A 245 -5.00 6.76 -8.01
C LEU A 245 -4.54 8.17 -8.36
N PRO A 246 -5.23 8.82 -9.31
CA PRO A 246 -4.96 10.21 -9.63
C PRO A 246 -5.31 11.07 -8.43
N ARG A 247 -4.44 12.05 -8.14
CA ARG A 247 -4.63 13.02 -7.04
C ARG A 247 -5.97 13.76 -7.11
N LEU A 248 -6.50 13.94 -8.32
CA LEU A 248 -7.77 14.60 -8.59
C LEU A 248 -8.72 13.58 -9.22
N PRO A 249 -9.49 12.84 -8.42
CA PRO A 249 -10.35 11.76 -8.93
C PRO A 249 -11.41 12.29 -9.89
N GLY A 250 -11.88 13.53 -9.71
CA GLY A 250 -12.90 14.16 -10.55
C GLY A 250 -12.52 14.34 -12.02
N LEU A 251 -11.24 14.21 -12.38
CA LEU A 251 -10.79 14.15 -13.78
C LEU A 251 -11.36 12.93 -14.53
N HIS A 252 -11.79 11.91 -13.79
CA HIS A 252 -12.36 10.68 -14.34
C HIS A 252 -13.86 10.52 -14.09
N TYR A 253 -14.46 11.44 -13.34
CA TYR A 253 -15.86 11.37 -12.95
C TYR A 253 -16.54 12.71 -13.21
N SER A 254 -17.34 12.75 -14.26
CA SER A 254 -18.15 13.91 -14.62
C SER A 254 -19.23 14.21 -13.57
N MET A 255 -19.79 15.42 -13.61
CA MET A 255 -20.94 15.79 -12.76
C MET A 255 -22.14 14.87 -13.00
N ASN A 256 -22.35 14.43 -14.25
CA ASN A 256 -23.44 13.53 -14.60
C ASN A 256 -23.25 12.14 -13.99
N GLU A 257 -22.03 11.60 -14.03
CA GLU A 257 -21.72 10.32 -13.39
C GLU A 257 -21.91 10.39 -11.87
N GLN A 258 -21.46 11.47 -11.25
CA GLN A 258 -21.67 11.67 -9.81
C GLN A 258 -23.15 11.79 -9.46
N CYS A 259 -23.94 12.52 -10.26
CA CYS A 259 -25.40 12.56 -10.10
C CYS A 259 -26.05 11.18 -10.27
N ARG A 260 -25.56 10.38 -11.23
CA ARG A 260 -25.99 9.00 -11.41
C ARG A 260 -25.71 8.20 -10.14
N PHE A 261 -24.51 8.30 -9.58
CA PHE A 261 -24.14 7.55 -8.38
C PHE A 261 -25.00 7.94 -7.17
N ASP A 262 -25.21 9.25 -6.98
CA ASP A 262 -25.94 9.81 -5.84
C ASP A 262 -27.43 9.49 -5.82
N PHE A 263 -28.09 9.51 -6.99
CA PHE A 263 -29.54 9.46 -7.10
C PHE A 263 -30.08 8.33 -7.97
N GLY A 264 -29.20 7.56 -8.62
CA GLY A 264 -29.55 6.41 -9.45
C GLY A 264 -29.46 6.68 -10.95
N VAL A 265 -29.78 5.63 -11.72
CA VAL A 265 -29.71 5.65 -13.18
C VAL A 265 -30.60 6.77 -13.74
N GLY A 266 -30.10 7.49 -14.74
CA GLY A 266 -30.82 8.57 -15.42
C GLY A 266 -30.63 9.96 -14.82
N TYR A 267 -30.21 10.09 -13.56
CA TYR A 267 -29.90 11.40 -12.98
C TYR A 267 -28.65 12.03 -13.61
N MET A 268 -28.72 13.33 -13.89
CA MET A 268 -27.65 14.14 -14.46
C MET A 268 -27.58 15.51 -13.79
N MET A 269 -26.56 16.30 -14.10
CA MET A 269 -26.43 17.66 -13.56
C MET A 269 -27.68 18.50 -13.88
N CYS A 270 -28.26 19.11 -12.84
CA CYS A 270 -29.40 20.00 -12.96
C CYS A 270 -28.98 21.30 -13.65
N THR A 271 -29.70 21.66 -14.70
CA THR A 271 -29.48 22.89 -15.49
C THR A 271 -30.62 23.89 -15.36
N ALA A 272 -31.67 23.58 -14.59
CA ALA A 272 -32.83 24.43 -14.39
C ALA A 272 -32.49 25.79 -13.75
N TYR A 273 -31.43 25.84 -12.92
CA TYR A 273 -30.98 27.03 -12.22
C TYR A 273 -29.53 27.35 -12.59
N ARG A 274 -29.31 28.32 -13.48
CA ARG A 274 -27.97 28.71 -13.96
C ARG A 274 -27.11 29.49 -12.94
N THR A 275 -27.66 29.83 -11.78
CA THR A 275 -27.00 30.69 -10.78
C THR A 275 -26.18 29.92 -9.74
N PHE A 276 -26.21 28.59 -9.74
CA PHE A 276 -25.45 27.80 -8.78
C PHE A 276 -23.99 27.63 -9.24
N ASP A 277 -23.05 27.97 -8.36
CA ASP A 277 -21.67 27.55 -8.48
C ASP A 277 -21.64 26.02 -8.31
N PRO A 278 -21.40 25.26 -9.38
CA PRO A 278 -21.55 23.81 -9.35
C PRO A 278 -20.49 23.14 -8.48
N CYS A 279 -19.41 23.85 -8.15
CA CYS A 279 -18.39 23.36 -7.23
C CYS A 279 -18.75 23.58 -5.77
N LYS A 280 -19.76 24.40 -5.42
CA LYS A 280 -20.22 24.51 -4.02
C LYS A 280 -21.14 23.36 -3.65
N GLN A 281 -22.01 22.99 -4.58
CA GLN A 281 -23.04 22.00 -4.34
C GLN A 281 -23.48 21.36 -5.66
N LEU A 282 -23.39 20.03 -5.73
CA LEU A 282 -23.87 19.27 -6.87
C LEU A 282 -25.40 19.15 -6.79
N TRP A 283 -26.06 19.70 -7.81
CA TRP A 283 -27.50 19.59 -8.00
C TRP A 283 -27.79 18.68 -9.18
N CYS A 284 -28.72 17.75 -9.00
CA CYS A 284 -29.03 16.69 -9.95
C CYS A 284 -30.51 16.65 -10.27
N SER A 285 -30.87 16.34 -11.51
CA SER A 285 -32.26 16.18 -11.96
C SER A 285 -32.39 14.98 -12.87
N HIS A 286 -33.59 14.40 -12.92
CA HIS A 286 -33.92 13.37 -13.90
C HIS A 286 -34.49 14.02 -15.18
N PRO A 287 -34.16 13.53 -16.39
CA PRO A 287 -34.69 14.07 -17.65
C PRO A 287 -36.21 14.15 -17.73
N ASP A 288 -36.91 13.21 -17.08
CA ASP A 288 -38.38 13.20 -17.03
C ASP A 288 -38.97 14.37 -16.22
N ASN A 289 -38.18 14.94 -15.30
CA ASN A 289 -38.58 16.10 -14.50
C ASN A 289 -37.38 17.05 -14.28
N PRO A 290 -36.97 17.79 -15.32
CA PRO A 290 -35.72 18.55 -15.33
C PRO A 290 -35.73 19.75 -14.37
N PHE A 291 -36.91 20.21 -13.94
CA PHE A 291 -37.07 21.32 -13.00
C PHE A 291 -36.98 20.89 -11.53
N PHE A 292 -37.11 19.59 -11.26
CA PHE A 292 -37.01 19.05 -9.91
C PHE A 292 -35.56 18.64 -9.60
N CYS A 293 -34.84 19.56 -8.97
CA CYS A 293 -33.43 19.35 -8.64
C CYS A 293 -33.26 18.89 -7.19
N LYS A 294 -32.48 17.81 -7.02
CA LYS A 294 -32.11 17.19 -5.75
C LYS A 294 -30.61 17.35 -5.51
N THR A 295 -30.19 17.21 -4.26
CA THR A 295 -28.80 17.41 -3.86
C THR A 295 -28.52 16.72 -2.52
N LYS A 296 -27.29 16.22 -2.35
CA LYS A 296 -26.78 15.72 -1.07
C LYS A 296 -26.05 16.78 -0.25
N LYS A 297 -26.18 18.06 -0.62
CA LYS A 297 -25.52 19.22 0.03
C LYS A 297 -23.99 19.20 0.03
N GLY A 298 -23.39 18.37 -0.82
CA GLY A 298 -21.95 18.31 -1.04
C GLY A 298 -21.55 18.82 -2.44
N PRO A 299 -20.31 19.29 -2.60
CA PRO A 299 -19.74 19.62 -3.90
C PRO A 299 -19.41 18.33 -4.66
N PRO A 300 -19.20 18.39 -5.98
CA PRO A 300 -18.56 17.30 -6.70
C PRO A 300 -17.12 17.11 -6.21
N ILE A 301 -16.56 15.92 -6.44
CA ILE A 301 -15.19 15.60 -6.03
C ILE A 301 -14.14 16.46 -6.75
N ASP A 302 -12.99 16.64 -6.10
CA ASP A 302 -11.90 17.46 -6.63
C ASP A 302 -11.38 16.92 -7.98
N GLY A 303 -11.22 17.82 -8.94
CA GLY A 303 -10.88 17.53 -10.34
C GLY A 303 -12.07 17.51 -11.29
N THR A 304 -13.32 17.61 -10.83
CA THR A 304 -14.48 17.56 -11.74
C THR A 304 -14.60 18.84 -12.56
N MET A 305 -14.74 18.70 -13.88
CA MET A 305 -14.87 19.84 -14.79
C MET A 305 -16.11 20.67 -14.46
N CYS A 306 -15.93 21.98 -14.26
CA CYS A 306 -16.98 22.93 -13.89
C CYS A 306 -17.20 24.06 -14.91
N GLY A 307 -16.35 24.12 -15.93
CA GLY A 307 -16.44 25.06 -17.04
C GLY A 307 -15.28 24.82 -18.00
N ASP A 308 -15.20 25.60 -19.07
CA ASP A 308 -14.15 25.45 -20.10
C ASP A 308 -12.74 25.53 -19.49
N GLY A 309 -12.07 24.38 -19.38
CA GLY A 309 -10.75 24.22 -18.77
C GLY A 309 -10.67 24.42 -17.25
N LYS A 310 -11.79 24.65 -16.58
CA LYS A 310 -11.88 24.83 -15.12
C LYS A 310 -12.39 23.56 -14.44
N HIS A 311 -11.90 23.32 -13.23
CA HIS A 311 -12.24 22.15 -12.43
C HIS A 311 -12.54 22.55 -10.99
N CYS A 312 -13.36 21.75 -10.32
CA CYS A 312 -13.64 21.90 -8.91
C CYS A 312 -12.43 21.50 -8.08
N PHE A 313 -12.05 22.34 -7.12
CA PHE A 313 -11.03 22.03 -6.13
C PHE A 313 -11.40 22.71 -4.81
N LYS A 314 -11.52 21.91 -3.73
CA LYS A 314 -11.94 22.39 -2.41
C LYS A 314 -13.22 23.24 -2.46
N GLY A 315 -14.17 22.85 -3.30
CA GLY A 315 -15.45 23.54 -3.44
C GLY A 315 -15.45 24.79 -4.34
N HIS A 316 -14.36 25.06 -5.07
CA HIS A 316 -14.24 26.24 -5.94
C HIS A 316 -13.96 25.86 -7.40
N CYS A 317 -14.57 26.56 -8.36
CA CYS A 317 -14.32 26.38 -9.79
C CYS A 317 -13.09 27.18 -10.25
N ILE A 318 -11.93 26.52 -10.36
CA ILE A 318 -10.64 27.16 -10.64
C ILE A 318 -9.94 26.54 -11.85
N TRP A 319 -8.94 27.25 -12.39
CA TRP A 319 -7.99 26.67 -13.34
C TRP A 319 -6.99 25.81 -12.58
N LEU A 320 -6.81 24.55 -12.99
CA LEU A 320 -5.80 23.69 -12.39
C LEU A 320 -4.41 24.18 -12.80
N THR A 321 -3.54 24.40 -11.81
CA THR A 321 -2.13 24.72 -12.08
C THR A 321 -1.33 23.44 -12.29
N ILE A 322 -0.19 23.54 -12.97
CA ILE A 322 0.71 22.39 -13.21
C ILE A 322 1.08 21.71 -11.89
N ASP A 323 1.35 22.47 -10.83
CA ASP A 323 1.68 21.94 -9.51
C ASP A 323 0.56 21.11 -8.86
N MET A 324 -0.69 21.39 -9.21
CA MET A 324 -1.86 20.67 -8.68
C MET A 324 -2.10 19.34 -9.40
N ILE A 325 -1.76 19.26 -10.68
CA ILE A 325 -1.84 18.04 -11.50
C ILE A 325 -0.49 17.32 -11.64
N LYS A 326 0.56 17.84 -11.00
CA LYS A 326 1.88 17.24 -10.95
C LYS A 326 1.81 15.90 -10.24
N GLN A 327 2.35 14.88 -10.89
CA GLN A 327 2.38 13.52 -10.36
C GLN A 327 3.82 13.04 -10.38
N ASP A 328 4.45 12.97 -9.21
CA ASP A 328 5.78 12.37 -9.08
C ASP A 328 5.70 10.85 -9.31
N GLY A 329 6.78 10.28 -9.82
CA GLY A 329 6.89 8.86 -10.06
C GLY A 329 7.04 8.08 -8.75
N GLY A 330 6.29 6.99 -8.65
CA GLY A 330 6.43 6.00 -7.60
C GLY A 330 7.01 4.69 -8.14
N TRP A 331 7.85 4.07 -7.33
CA TRP A 331 8.37 2.73 -7.63
C TRP A 331 7.22 1.73 -7.59
N ASP A 332 7.16 0.88 -8.60
CA ASP A 332 6.35 -0.33 -8.56
C ASP A 332 6.98 -1.37 -7.63
N MET A 333 6.25 -2.45 -7.33
CA MET A 333 6.82 -3.56 -6.58
C MET A 333 8.10 -4.08 -7.22
N TRP A 334 8.99 -4.58 -6.36
CA TRP A 334 10.08 -5.41 -6.81
C TRP A 334 9.56 -6.68 -7.48
N SER A 335 10.14 -7.03 -8.62
CA SER A 335 9.95 -8.34 -9.22
C SER A 335 10.38 -9.43 -8.23
N GLN A 336 9.89 -10.66 -8.46
CA GLN A 336 10.54 -11.81 -7.85
C GLN A 336 12.03 -11.84 -8.27
N PHE A 337 12.87 -12.40 -7.41
CA PHE A 337 14.25 -12.65 -7.79
C PHE A 337 14.28 -13.64 -8.95
N GLY A 338 15.08 -13.32 -9.97
CA GLY A 338 15.36 -14.23 -11.07
C GLY A 338 16.20 -15.43 -10.63
N SER A 339 16.56 -16.28 -11.58
CA SER A 339 17.45 -17.41 -11.32
C SER A 339 18.80 -16.95 -10.77
N CYS A 340 19.35 -17.71 -9.82
CA CYS A 340 20.71 -17.48 -9.33
C CYS A 340 21.72 -17.64 -10.48
N THR A 341 22.73 -16.78 -10.55
CA THR A 341 23.80 -16.88 -11.57
C THR A 341 24.58 -18.19 -11.47
N ARG A 342 24.55 -18.85 -10.31
CA ARG A 342 25.28 -20.11 -10.04
C ARG A 342 24.44 -21.09 -9.23
N THR A 343 24.78 -22.37 -9.30
CA THR A 343 24.12 -23.44 -8.53
C THR A 343 24.84 -23.79 -7.22
N CYS A 344 26.08 -23.36 -7.03
CA CYS A 344 26.88 -23.52 -5.81
C CYS A 344 28.01 -22.45 -5.76
N GLY A 345 28.77 -22.39 -4.67
CA GLY A 345 29.97 -21.56 -4.51
C GLY A 345 29.70 -20.07 -4.33
N GLY A 346 28.44 -19.68 -4.10
CA GLY A 346 27.98 -18.30 -4.04
C GLY A 346 27.78 -17.71 -5.44
N GLY A 347 26.55 -17.29 -5.72
CA GLY A 347 26.14 -16.51 -6.88
C GLY A 347 25.24 -15.34 -6.47
N VAL A 348 24.72 -14.61 -7.44
CA VAL A 348 23.78 -13.51 -7.22
C VAL A 348 22.49 -13.76 -7.98
N GLN A 349 21.39 -13.31 -7.42
CA GLN A 349 20.11 -13.24 -8.11
C GLN A 349 19.63 -11.79 -8.08
N PHE A 350 19.04 -11.36 -9.18
CA PHE A 350 18.61 -9.99 -9.39
C PHE A 350 17.10 -9.88 -9.31
N ARG A 351 16.62 -8.74 -8.82
CA ARG A 351 15.25 -8.29 -8.99
C ARG A 351 15.24 -6.85 -9.44
N THR A 352 14.20 -6.48 -10.16
CA THR A 352 14.04 -5.14 -10.74
C THR A 352 12.70 -4.55 -10.37
N ARG A 353 12.59 -3.23 -10.42
CA ARG A 353 11.33 -2.49 -10.27
C ARG A 353 11.29 -1.35 -11.28
N GLU A 354 10.09 -0.93 -11.64
CA GLU A 354 9.88 0.14 -12.61
C GLU A 354 9.29 1.38 -11.94
N CYS A 355 9.64 2.57 -12.41
CA CYS A 355 9.05 3.81 -11.92
C CYS A 355 7.70 4.06 -12.59
N LYS A 356 6.68 3.27 -12.22
CA LYS A 356 5.38 3.30 -12.89
C LYS A 356 4.17 3.29 -11.98
N ASN A 357 4.34 3.36 -10.67
CA ASN A 357 3.22 3.34 -9.72
C ASN A 357 3.23 4.55 -8.77
N PRO A 358 2.87 5.78 -9.22
CA PRO A 358 2.50 6.16 -10.60
C PRO A 358 3.70 6.37 -11.53
N ARG A 359 3.45 6.50 -12.84
CA ARG A 359 4.42 7.12 -13.76
C ARG A 359 4.51 8.63 -13.50
N PRO A 360 5.71 9.24 -13.57
CA PRO A 360 5.85 10.68 -13.54
C PRO A 360 5.02 11.34 -14.63
N ALA A 361 4.24 12.37 -14.30
CA ALA A 361 3.46 13.15 -15.24
C ALA A 361 3.44 14.64 -14.87
N ASN A 362 3.16 15.50 -15.86
CA ASN A 362 3.00 16.95 -15.69
C ASN A 362 4.18 17.63 -14.95
N GLY A 363 5.42 17.28 -15.33
CA GLY A 363 6.63 17.80 -14.69
C GLY A 363 6.96 17.17 -13.33
N GLY A 364 6.31 16.04 -12.99
CA GLY A 364 6.63 15.22 -11.84
C GLY A 364 8.04 14.66 -11.86
N ARG A 365 8.62 14.46 -10.68
CA ARG A 365 9.97 13.90 -10.49
C ARG A 365 9.98 12.42 -10.84
N THR A 366 11.08 11.94 -11.42
CA THR A 366 11.33 10.50 -11.54
C THR A 366 11.62 9.89 -10.17
N CYS A 367 11.41 8.58 -10.04
CA CYS A 367 11.67 7.87 -8.79
C CYS A 367 13.13 8.02 -8.36
N LEU A 368 13.35 8.27 -7.07
CA LEU A 368 14.68 8.37 -6.48
C LEU A 368 15.14 6.99 -5.99
N GLY A 369 16.41 6.64 -6.27
CA GLY A 369 17.02 5.36 -5.88
C GLY A 369 17.26 4.41 -7.06
N THR A 370 17.67 3.18 -6.77
CA THR A 370 17.98 2.18 -7.80
C THR A 370 16.73 1.42 -8.26
N ASN A 371 16.72 1.03 -9.54
CA ASN A 371 15.68 0.21 -10.18
C ASN A 371 16.00 -1.30 -10.16
N HIS A 372 17.17 -1.69 -9.65
CA HIS A 372 17.60 -3.07 -9.52
C HIS A 372 18.19 -3.30 -8.12
N GLN A 373 18.06 -4.52 -7.64
CA GLN A 373 18.65 -5.02 -6.40
C GLN A 373 19.14 -6.44 -6.63
N PHE A 374 20.21 -6.82 -5.93
CA PHE A 374 20.72 -8.17 -5.95
C PHE A 374 20.83 -8.74 -4.53
N GLN A 375 20.84 -10.05 -4.42
CA GLN A 375 21.20 -10.76 -3.20
C GLN A 375 22.03 -12.00 -3.50
N LEU A 376 22.81 -12.45 -2.52
CA LEU A 376 23.56 -13.68 -2.62
C LEU A 376 22.62 -14.90 -2.63
N CYS A 377 22.98 -15.91 -3.39
CA CYS A 377 22.28 -17.18 -3.48
C CYS A 377 23.28 -18.34 -3.63
N ASN A 378 22.81 -19.54 -3.36
CA ASN A 378 23.57 -20.78 -3.52
C ASN A 378 24.98 -20.74 -2.90
N SER A 379 25.05 -20.32 -1.63
CA SER A 379 26.30 -20.14 -0.87
C SER A 379 26.93 -21.43 -0.37
N GLN A 380 26.29 -22.58 -0.58
CA GLN A 380 26.89 -23.89 -0.33
C GLN A 380 28.17 -24.07 -1.14
N GLU A 381 29.19 -24.66 -0.55
CA GLU A 381 30.42 -25.01 -1.28
C GLU A 381 30.10 -26.01 -2.39
N CYS A 382 30.78 -25.88 -3.52
CA CYS A 382 30.66 -26.84 -4.61
C CYS A 382 31.39 -28.15 -4.22
N GLU A 383 30.86 -29.31 -4.64
CA GLU A 383 31.46 -30.62 -4.34
C GLU A 383 32.86 -30.81 -4.94
N GLU A 384 33.21 -30.03 -5.96
CA GLU A 384 34.56 -29.98 -6.50
C GLU A 384 35.48 -29.09 -5.65
N LEU A 385 36.54 -29.70 -5.10
CA LEU A 385 37.54 -29.11 -4.19
C LEU A 385 38.29 -27.86 -4.70
N TYR A 386 38.08 -27.42 -5.95
CA TYR A 386 38.83 -26.34 -6.59
C TYR A 386 38.01 -25.50 -7.59
N SER A 387 36.83 -25.02 -7.22
CA SER A 387 36.07 -24.08 -8.06
C SER A 387 36.14 -22.65 -7.53
N ASP A 388 37.37 -22.11 -7.41
CA ASP A 388 37.49 -20.65 -7.37
C ASP A 388 36.98 -20.11 -8.71
N PHE A 389 35.83 -19.46 -8.66
CA PHE A 389 35.15 -18.97 -9.85
C PHE A 389 35.95 -17.90 -10.60
N ARG A 390 36.80 -17.15 -9.90
CA ARG A 390 37.71 -16.20 -10.54
C ARG A 390 38.84 -16.93 -11.25
N GLU A 391 39.30 -18.05 -10.69
CA GLU A 391 40.27 -18.95 -11.34
C GLU A 391 39.68 -19.60 -12.59
N GLU A 392 38.43 -20.08 -12.55
CA GLU A 392 37.75 -20.64 -13.74
C GLU A 392 37.67 -19.62 -14.88
N GLN A 393 37.39 -18.35 -14.56
CA GLN A 393 37.38 -17.27 -15.55
C GLN A 393 38.76 -17.04 -16.19
N CYS A 394 39.85 -17.07 -15.42
CA CYS A 394 41.20 -17.01 -15.96
C CYS A 394 41.56 -18.27 -16.76
N ARG A 395 41.28 -19.47 -16.24
CA ARG A 395 41.59 -20.76 -16.87
C ARG A 395 40.82 -20.97 -18.18
N SER A 396 39.61 -20.41 -18.30
CA SER A 396 38.85 -20.45 -19.55
C SER A 396 39.60 -19.82 -20.75
N LEU A 397 40.64 -19.04 -20.47
CA LEU A 397 41.48 -18.37 -21.46
C LEU A 397 42.73 -19.20 -21.84
N ASP A 398 43.13 -20.20 -21.04
CA ASP A 398 44.28 -21.08 -21.32
C ASP A 398 44.28 -21.64 -22.76
N PRO A 399 43.16 -22.13 -23.33
CA PRO A 399 43.17 -22.65 -24.69
C PRO A 399 43.12 -21.56 -25.79
N VAL A 400 42.77 -20.31 -25.46
CA VAL A 400 42.44 -19.24 -26.43
C VAL A 400 43.50 -18.15 -26.48
N PHE A 401 44.22 -17.89 -25.39
CA PHE A 401 45.10 -16.74 -25.25
C PHE A 401 46.58 -17.14 -25.29
N GLU A 402 47.21 -16.94 -26.45
CA GLU A 402 48.66 -17.07 -26.63
C GLU A 402 49.36 -15.73 -26.33
N PHE A 403 50.25 -15.74 -25.34
CA PHE A 403 51.04 -14.57 -24.95
C PHE A 403 52.50 -14.85 -25.27
N HIS A 404 53.19 -13.92 -25.93
CA HIS A 404 54.57 -14.11 -26.39
C HIS A 404 54.81 -15.45 -27.16
N ASN A 405 53.86 -15.85 -28.02
CA ASN A 405 53.88 -17.11 -28.80
C ASN A 405 53.90 -18.41 -27.96
N ASN A 406 53.51 -18.36 -26.70
CA ASN A 406 53.35 -19.54 -25.86
C ASN A 406 51.95 -19.60 -25.25
N LYS A 407 51.51 -20.82 -24.94
CA LYS A 407 50.33 -21.04 -24.10
C LYS A 407 50.74 -20.87 -22.64
N HIS A 408 49.88 -20.20 -21.89
CA HIS A 408 50.10 -19.91 -20.48
C HIS A 408 48.93 -20.45 -19.67
N HIS A 409 49.23 -20.94 -18.47
CA HIS A 409 48.21 -21.21 -17.47
C HIS A 409 47.99 -19.95 -16.64
N TRP A 410 46.74 -19.50 -16.58
CA TRP A 410 46.37 -18.25 -15.96
C TRP A 410 45.74 -18.47 -14.59
N LEU A 411 46.37 -17.91 -13.56
CA LEU A 411 45.82 -17.87 -12.20
C LEU A 411 45.22 -16.49 -11.90
N PRO A 412 44.21 -16.41 -11.02
CA PRO A 412 43.58 -15.14 -10.68
C PRO A 412 44.56 -14.22 -9.95
N TYR A 413 44.60 -12.96 -10.35
CA TYR A 413 45.37 -11.92 -9.69
C TYR A 413 44.44 -10.89 -9.04
N GLU A 414 44.51 -10.76 -7.71
CA GLU A 414 43.80 -9.69 -7.00
C GLU A 414 44.58 -8.37 -7.13
N HIS A 415 44.01 -7.42 -7.86
CA HIS A 415 44.61 -6.10 -8.05
C HIS A 415 44.70 -5.33 -6.71
N THR A 416 45.78 -4.57 -6.53
CA THR A 416 46.03 -3.81 -5.29
C THR A 416 44.98 -2.71 -5.08
N GLU A 417 44.68 -1.94 -6.13
CA GLU A 417 43.60 -0.95 -6.17
C GLU A 417 42.21 -1.62 -6.08
N PRO A 418 41.39 -1.34 -5.05
CA PRO A 418 40.08 -1.96 -4.85
C PRO A 418 39.11 -1.79 -6.04
N LYS A 419 39.15 -0.64 -6.72
CA LYS A 419 38.27 -0.36 -7.88
C LYS A 419 38.53 -1.27 -9.08
N GLN A 420 39.75 -1.80 -9.20
CA GLN A 420 40.15 -2.69 -10.29
C GLN A 420 39.84 -4.16 -9.99
N ARG A 421 39.39 -4.49 -8.77
CA ARG A 421 39.21 -5.90 -8.37
C ARG A 421 38.06 -6.61 -9.08
N CYS A 422 37.16 -5.87 -9.72
CA CYS A 422 36.09 -6.43 -10.55
C CYS A 422 36.39 -6.39 -12.06
N HIS A 423 37.61 -6.00 -12.42
CA HIS A 423 38.22 -6.28 -13.71
C HIS A 423 39.01 -7.59 -13.61
N LEU A 424 38.94 -8.41 -14.66
CA LEU A 424 39.56 -9.73 -14.66
C LEU A 424 41.06 -9.58 -14.91
N HIS A 425 41.84 -9.62 -13.84
CA HIS A 425 43.29 -9.69 -13.90
C HIS A 425 43.76 -11.11 -13.65
N CYS A 426 44.67 -11.58 -14.49
CA CYS A 426 45.25 -12.91 -14.37
C CYS A 426 46.78 -12.82 -14.39
N GLN A 427 47.43 -13.81 -13.78
CA GLN A 427 48.87 -13.95 -13.72
C GLN A 427 49.29 -15.27 -14.38
N SER A 428 50.26 -15.23 -15.29
CA SER A 428 50.82 -16.44 -15.88
C SER A 428 51.65 -17.21 -14.85
N THR A 429 51.47 -18.52 -14.80
CA THR A 429 52.31 -19.39 -13.95
C THR A 429 53.75 -19.52 -14.46
N GLU A 430 53.94 -19.42 -15.78
CA GLU A 430 55.21 -19.59 -16.47
C GLU A 430 56.10 -18.36 -16.37
N THR A 431 55.56 -17.16 -16.62
CA THR A 431 56.35 -15.92 -16.65
C THR A 431 56.14 -15.02 -15.43
N ARG A 432 55.09 -15.27 -14.63
CA ARG A 432 54.63 -14.40 -13.54
C ARG A 432 54.14 -13.03 -13.99
N ASP A 433 53.99 -12.82 -15.29
CA ASP A 433 53.42 -11.59 -15.84
C ASP A 433 51.95 -11.45 -15.44
N LYS A 434 51.56 -10.22 -15.07
CA LYS A 434 50.19 -9.87 -14.66
C LYS A 434 49.57 -9.04 -15.77
N ILE A 435 48.42 -9.47 -16.25
CA ILE A 435 47.74 -8.82 -17.36
C ILE A 435 46.29 -8.47 -17.00
N ASP A 436 45.81 -7.37 -17.55
CA ASP A 436 44.38 -7.04 -17.60
C ASP A 436 43.79 -7.73 -18.84
N MET A 437 42.81 -8.59 -18.61
CA MET A 437 42.14 -9.33 -19.68
C MET A 437 41.11 -8.48 -20.44
N LEU A 438 40.94 -7.20 -20.07
CA LEU A 438 39.96 -6.27 -20.66
C LEU A 438 38.52 -6.80 -20.60
N ARG A 439 38.23 -7.61 -19.57
CA ARG A 439 36.93 -8.21 -19.30
C ARG A 439 36.53 -7.92 -17.86
N LEU A 440 35.24 -7.74 -17.63
CA LEU A 440 34.71 -7.69 -16.28
C LEU A 440 34.64 -9.09 -15.70
N VAL A 441 34.89 -9.18 -14.39
CA VAL A 441 34.64 -10.40 -13.63
C VAL A 441 33.13 -10.65 -13.61
N GLN A 442 32.71 -11.91 -13.77
CA GLN A 442 31.29 -12.27 -13.78
C GLN A 442 30.59 -11.94 -12.44
N ASP A 443 29.32 -11.53 -12.54
CA ASP A 443 28.52 -11.08 -11.40
C ASP A 443 28.36 -12.18 -10.33
N GLY A 444 28.63 -11.82 -9.09
CA GLY A 444 28.64 -12.71 -7.93
C GLY A 444 30.03 -13.27 -7.56
N THR A 445 31.06 -13.03 -8.38
CA THR A 445 32.44 -13.34 -7.98
C THR A 445 32.87 -12.42 -6.84
N ARG A 446 33.52 -12.95 -5.80
CA ARG A 446 34.03 -12.14 -4.69
C ARG A 446 35.02 -11.09 -5.18
N CYS A 447 34.97 -9.89 -4.62
CA CYS A 447 35.94 -8.85 -4.96
C CYS A 447 37.32 -9.14 -4.41
N SER A 448 37.38 -9.75 -3.22
CA SER A 448 38.61 -10.05 -2.51
C SER A 448 38.48 -11.40 -1.81
N TYR A 449 39.56 -12.17 -1.78
CA TYR A 449 39.58 -13.42 -1.01
C TYR A 449 39.54 -13.18 0.51
N LYS A 450 39.78 -11.94 0.94
CA LYS A 450 39.75 -11.54 2.36
C LYS A 450 38.36 -11.10 2.83
N ASP A 451 37.44 -10.81 1.91
CA ASP A 451 36.10 -10.31 2.22
C ASP A 451 35.04 -11.20 1.55
N PRO A 452 34.38 -12.08 2.30
CA PRO A 452 33.37 -12.98 1.75
C PRO A 452 32.03 -12.29 1.43
N TYR A 453 31.83 -11.02 1.86
CA TYR A 453 30.54 -10.34 1.76
C TYR A 453 30.43 -9.38 0.57
N SER A 454 31.56 -9.02 -0.03
CA SER A 454 31.65 -8.12 -1.17
C SER A 454 31.84 -8.89 -2.48
N VAL A 455 30.95 -8.65 -3.43
CA VAL A 455 30.93 -9.33 -4.73
C VAL A 455 30.92 -8.32 -5.87
N CYS A 456 31.45 -8.72 -7.01
CA CYS A 456 31.42 -7.94 -8.23
C CYS A 456 30.01 -7.98 -8.82
N VAL A 457 29.46 -6.80 -9.10
CA VAL A 457 28.17 -6.63 -9.80
C VAL A 457 28.34 -5.49 -10.80
N SER A 458 28.12 -5.78 -12.08
CA SER A 458 28.27 -4.80 -13.17
C SER A 458 29.63 -4.09 -13.19
N GLY A 459 30.70 -4.81 -12.78
CA GLY A 459 32.07 -4.30 -12.75
C GLY A 459 32.44 -3.45 -11.54
N GLU A 460 31.51 -3.21 -10.61
CA GLU A 460 31.80 -2.58 -9.32
C GLU A 460 31.79 -3.59 -8.17
N CYS A 461 32.58 -3.31 -7.14
CA CYS A 461 32.61 -4.14 -5.95
C CYS A 461 31.53 -3.67 -4.96
N GLU A 462 30.49 -4.48 -4.80
CA GLU A 462 29.30 -4.14 -4.01
C GLU A 462 29.18 -5.05 -2.78
N VAL A 463 28.81 -4.46 -1.65
CA VAL A 463 28.58 -5.20 -0.40
C VAL A 463 27.17 -5.76 -0.41
N SER A 464 27.01 -7.06 -0.17
CA SER A 464 25.69 -7.69 -0.12
C SER A 464 24.80 -7.10 0.99
N VAL A 465 23.60 -6.65 0.61
CA VAL A 465 22.69 -5.86 1.48
C VAL A 465 22.09 -6.68 2.65
N CYS A 466 22.29 -8.00 2.68
CA CYS A 466 21.73 -8.86 3.74
C CYS A 466 22.42 -8.73 5.11
N VAL A 467 23.49 -7.93 5.25
CA VAL A 467 24.16 -7.72 6.56
C VAL A 467 23.87 -6.32 7.16
N HIS A 468 23.27 -5.40 6.39
CA HIS A 468 23.03 -4.01 6.81
C HIS A 468 21.58 -3.69 7.22
N LYS A 469 20.90 -4.60 7.93
CA LYS A 469 19.73 -4.19 8.75
C LYS A 469 20.13 -3.44 10.03
N TYR A 470 21.43 -3.31 10.33
CA TYR A 470 21.95 -2.50 11.44
C TYR A 470 23.17 -1.69 11.00
N SER A 471 22.97 -0.62 10.23
CA SER A 471 23.78 0.61 10.25
C SER A 471 23.29 1.57 9.17
N SER A 472 22.46 2.52 9.56
CA SER A 472 22.16 3.70 8.77
C SER A 472 23.42 4.58 8.72
N VAL A 473 24.20 4.52 7.63
CA VAL A 473 25.10 5.62 7.25
C VAL A 473 24.91 5.88 5.76
N PHE A 474 24.15 6.93 5.48
CA PHE A 474 24.09 7.54 4.15
C PHE A 474 25.50 7.96 3.74
N VAL A 475 26.07 7.33 2.71
CA VAL A 475 27.13 7.97 1.92
C VAL A 475 26.47 8.48 0.65
N VAL A 476 26.01 9.72 0.73
CA VAL A 476 25.64 10.52 -0.43
C VAL A 476 26.90 10.72 -1.26
N LYS A 477 27.04 10.03 -2.40
CA LYS A 477 27.96 10.46 -3.45
C LYS A 477 27.15 11.29 -4.45
N TYR A 478 27.26 12.61 -4.31
CA TYR A 478 26.93 13.53 -5.40
C TYR A 478 27.90 13.30 -6.56
N LYS A 479 27.35 13.21 -7.76
CA LYS A 479 27.98 13.75 -8.97
C LYS A 479 27.01 14.73 -9.59
#